data_AF-A0A6C0K5A9-F1
#
_entry.id   AF-A0A6C0K5A9-F1
#
_cell.length_a   1.000
_cell.length_b   1.000
_cell.length_c   1.000
_cell.angle_alpha   90.00
_cell.angle_beta   90.00
_cell.angle_gamma   90.00
#
_symmetry.space_group_name_H-M   'P 1'
#
loop_
_entity.id
_entity.type
_entity.pdbx_description
1 polymer ?
#
loop_
_entity_poly.entity_id
_entity_poly.type
_entity_poly.pdbx_seq_one_letter_code
_entity_poly.pdbx_strand_id
1 'polypeptide(L)'
;MSVSEKANPVATEMFEKMRKAFLEKVSDEDREKYMKFGERFYNSFDVNTGTPIQENNAGNPVICMEEALAYVVESLKSGLHPSRLTYDEAMIVKAGYGDQWYEKWGYTVQDIPSELLQ
;
A
#
# COMPACT_ATOMS: atom_id res chain seq x y z
N MET A 1 -21.49 -5.26 -28.84
CA MET A 1 -21.13 -3.87 -29.22
C MET A 1 -19.84 -3.53 -28.50
N SER A 2 -18.74 -3.50 -29.24
CA SER A 2 -17.40 -3.27 -28.69
C SER A 2 -17.17 -1.76 -28.58
N VAL A 3 -17.29 -1.22 -27.36
CA VAL A 3 -16.94 0.18 -27.10
C VAL A 3 -15.42 0.27 -27.08
N SER A 4 -14.84 0.61 -28.22
CA SER A 4 -13.45 1.05 -28.30
C SER A 4 -13.39 2.48 -27.72
N GLU A 5 -13.18 2.61 -26.41
CA GLU A 5 -12.81 3.88 -25.78
C GLU A 5 -11.50 4.36 -26.39
N LYS A 6 -11.58 5.28 -27.35
CA LYS A 6 -10.40 5.99 -27.85
C LYS A 6 -9.91 6.87 -26.71
N ALA A 7 -8.72 6.55 -26.17
CA ALA A 7 -8.06 7.32 -25.13
C ALA A 7 -8.09 8.82 -25.46
N ASN A 8 -8.63 9.62 -24.55
CA ASN A 8 -8.77 11.06 -24.73
C ASN A 8 -7.37 11.69 -24.82
N PRO A 9 -6.96 12.26 -25.97
CA PRO A 9 -5.59 12.70 -26.19
C PRO A 9 -5.17 13.82 -25.22
N VAL A 10 -6.12 14.63 -24.75
CA VAL A 10 -5.87 15.69 -23.76
C VAL A 10 -5.56 15.09 -22.39
N ALA A 11 -6.26 14.03 -21.99
CA ALA A 11 -6.02 13.35 -20.73
C ALA A 11 -4.65 12.65 -20.73
N THR A 12 -4.30 11.99 -21.84
CA THR A 12 -2.99 11.35 -22.02
C THR A 12 -1.85 12.37 -21.97
N GLU A 13 -2.02 13.52 -22.63
CA GLU A 13 -1.00 14.57 -22.64
C GLU A 13 -0.81 15.21 -21.25
N MET A 14 -1.90 15.38 -20.50
CA MET A 14 -1.88 15.91 -19.14
C MET A 14 -1.23 14.93 -18.15
N PHE A 15 -1.52 13.63 -18.28
CA PHE A 15 -0.88 12.58 -17.51
C PHE A 15 0.63 12.49 -17.81
N GLU A 16 1.03 12.58 -19.08
CA GLU A 16 2.44 12.58 -19.48
C GLU A 16 3.23 13.78 -18.92
N LYS A 17 2.63 14.97 -18.94
CA LYS A 17 3.23 16.17 -18.33
C LYS A 17 3.39 16.02 -16.81
N MET A 18 2.41 15.47 -16.11
CA MET A 18 2.50 15.20 -14.67
C MET A 18 3.54 14.12 -14.36
N ARG A 19 3.57 13.03 -15.12
CA ARG A 19 4.56 11.95 -15.00
C ARG A 19 5.98 12.49 -15.13
N LYS A 20 6.23 13.34 -16.13
CA LYS A 20 7.55 13.92 -16.37
C LYS A 20 7.98 14.86 -15.25
N ALA A 21 7.10 15.74 -14.80
CA ALA A 21 7.38 16.65 -13.68
C ALA A 21 7.62 15.91 -12.35
N PHE A 22 6.95 14.77 -12.14
CA PHE A 22 7.17 13.91 -10.99
C PHE A 22 8.53 13.20 -11.08
N LEU A 23 8.85 12.60 -12.23
CA LEU A 23 10.13 11.91 -12.46
C LEU A 23 11.36 12.82 -12.44
N GLU A 24 11.19 14.12 -12.68
CA GLU A 24 12.26 15.14 -12.57
C GLU A 24 12.51 15.60 -11.13
N LYS A 25 11.55 15.40 -10.22
CA LYS A 25 11.65 15.80 -8.81
C LYS A 25 12.03 14.67 -7.87
N VAL A 26 11.99 13.43 -8.35
CA VAL A 26 12.26 12.22 -7.58
C VAL A 26 13.75 11.89 -7.64
N SER A 27 14.35 11.62 -6.49
CA SER A 27 15.74 11.18 -6.37
C SER A 27 15.97 9.84 -7.08
N ASP A 28 17.21 9.54 -7.50
CA ASP A 28 17.50 8.28 -8.22
C ASP A 28 17.12 7.03 -7.39
N GLU A 29 17.28 7.08 -6.06
CA GLU A 29 16.87 6.01 -5.14
C GLU A 29 15.35 5.82 -5.10
N ASP A 30 14.59 6.91 -5.08
CA ASP A 30 13.13 6.84 -5.02
C ASP A 30 12.52 6.47 -6.37
N ARG A 31 13.21 6.79 -7.47
CA ARG A 31 12.83 6.34 -8.83
C ARG A 31 12.95 4.82 -8.94
N GLU A 32 14.00 4.23 -8.39
CA GLU A 32 14.20 2.78 -8.41
C GLU A 32 13.12 2.06 -7.57
N LYS A 33 12.77 2.61 -6.40
CA LYS A 33 11.65 2.11 -5.58
C LYS A 33 10.33 2.20 -6.33
N TYR A 34 10.07 3.30 -7.03
CA TYR A 34 8.84 3.49 -7.80
C TYR A 34 8.71 2.50 -8.96
N MET A 35 9.81 2.21 -9.67
CA MET A 35 9.82 1.20 -10.74
C MET A 35 9.57 -0.20 -10.18
N LYS A 36 10.26 -0.58 -9.10
CA LYS A 36 10.04 -1.88 -8.42
C LYS A 36 8.62 -2.01 -7.88
N PHE A 37 8.05 -0.92 -7.37
CA PHE A 37 6.65 -0.89 -6.91
C PHE A 37 5.67 -1.08 -8.08
N GLY A 38 5.85 -0.37 -9.19
CA GLY A 38 5.01 -0.52 -10.38
C GLY A 38 5.06 -1.93 -10.97
N GLU A 39 6.24 -2.55 -10.99
CA GLU A 39 6.43 -3.93 -11.45
C GLU A 39 5.74 -4.95 -10.52
N ARG A 40 5.83 -4.77 -9.20
CA ARG A 40 5.11 -5.60 -8.22
C ARG A 40 3.60 -5.43 -8.33
N PHE A 41 3.11 -4.21 -8.53
CA PHE A 41 1.69 -3.91 -8.67
C PHE A 41 1.10 -4.53 -9.94
N TYR A 42 1.81 -4.41 -11.08
CA TYR A 42 1.38 -5.02 -12.34
C TYR A 42 1.33 -6.55 -12.26
N ASN A 43 2.28 -7.16 -11.55
CA ASN A 43 2.37 -8.61 -11.39
C ASN A 43 1.51 -9.19 -10.25
N SER A 44 0.84 -8.35 -9.45
CA SER A 44 -0.03 -8.79 -8.35
C SER A 44 -1.52 -8.72 -8.70
N PHE A 45 -1.89 -8.10 -9.83
CA PHE A 45 -3.29 -7.88 -10.21
C PHE A 45 -3.55 -8.25 -11.67
N ASP A 46 -4.50 -9.17 -11.90
CA ASP A 46 -4.93 -9.50 -13.26
C ASP A 46 -5.92 -8.43 -13.70
N VAL A 47 -5.40 -7.49 -14.50
CA VAL A 47 -6.17 -6.37 -15.05
C VAL A 47 -7.36 -6.79 -15.93
N ASN A 48 -7.43 -8.05 -16.38
CA ASN A 48 -8.53 -8.55 -17.20
C ASN A 48 -9.67 -9.13 -16.36
N THR A 49 -9.36 -9.77 -15.23
CA THR A 49 -10.35 -10.41 -14.36
C THR A 49 -10.68 -9.58 -13.12
N GLY A 50 -9.86 -8.58 -12.80
CA GLY A 50 -10.02 -7.75 -11.61
C GLY A 50 -9.67 -8.50 -10.32
N THR A 51 -8.98 -9.64 -10.42
CA THR A 51 -8.62 -10.49 -9.27
C THR A 51 -7.12 -10.41 -8.97
N PRO A 52 -6.71 -10.52 -7.70
CA PRO A 52 -5.30 -10.68 -7.35
C PRO A 52 -4.72 -11.92 -8.05
N ILE A 53 -3.53 -11.80 -8.65
CA ILE A 53 -2.85 -12.90 -9.37
C ILE A 53 -2.41 -14.00 -8.41
N GLN A 54 -2.19 -13.66 -7.15
CA GLN A 54 -1.77 -14.63 -6.14
C GLN A 54 -2.98 -15.30 -5.53
N GLU A 55 -3.40 -16.42 -6.11
CA GLU A 55 -4.23 -17.42 -5.44
C GLU A 55 -3.31 -18.49 -4.82
N ASN A 56 -3.59 -18.92 -3.60
CA ASN A 56 -2.89 -20.08 -3.05
C ASN A 56 -3.33 -21.34 -3.81
N ASN A 57 -2.65 -22.48 -3.61
CA ASN A 57 -3.03 -23.75 -4.24
C ASN A 57 -4.49 -24.20 -3.96
N ALA A 58 -5.21 -23.50 -3.08
CA ALA A 58 -6.61 -23.73 -2.72
C ALA A 58 -7.56 -22.64 -3.28
N GLY A 59 -7.13 -21.78 -4.20
CA GLY A 59 -7.98 -20.77 -4.85
C GLY A 59 -8.39 -19.61 -3.95
N ASN A 60 -7.72 -19.39 -2.82
CA ASN A 60 -7.97 -18.25 -1.96
C ASN A 60 -6.97 -17.13 -2.26
N PRO A 61 -7.39 -15.85 -2.20
CA PRO A 61 -6.47 -14.74 -2.35
C PRO A 61 -5.35 -14.85 -1.32
N VAL A 62 -4.12 -14.89 -1.80
CA VAL A 62 -2.93 -14.80 -0.95
C VAL A 62 -2.89 -13.37 -0.45
N ILE A 63 -3.19 -13.20 0.84
CA ILE A 63 -2.99 -11.93 1.52
C ILE A 63 -1.48 -11.70 1.57
N CYS A 64 -0.99 -10.74 0.79
CA CYS A 64 0.40 -10.30 0.87
C CYS A 64 0.57 -9.55 2.19
N MET A 65 1.26 -10.15 3.15
CA MET A 65 1.49 -9.56 4.48
C MET A 65 2.22 -8.23 4.38
N GLU A 66 3.08 -8.05 3.37
CA GLU A 66 3.76 -6.79 3.09
C GLU A 66 2.80 -5.69 2.66
N GLU A 67 1.77 -6.00 1.86
CA GLU A 67 0.74 -5.04 1.47
C GLU A 67 -0.17 -4.70 2.65
N ALA A 68 -0.55 -5.70 3.45
CA ALA A 68 -1.33 -5.48 4.66
C ALA A 68 -0.58 -4.57 5.65
N LEU A 69 0.72 -4.83 5.86
CA LEU A 69 1.57 -3.95 6.68
C LEU A 69 1.68 -2.54 6.08
N ALA A 70 1.88 -2.41 4.76
CA ALA A 70 1.97 -1.12 4.09
C ALA A 70 0.66 -0.32 4.25
N TYR A 71 -0.49 -0.97 4.15
CA TYR A 71 -1.80 -0.34 4.32
C TYR A 71 -1.98 0.23 5.74
N VAL A 72 -1.63 -0.54 6.77
CA VAL A 72 -1.71 -0.07 8.16
C VAL A 72 -0.70 1.05 8.42
N VAL A 73 0.51 0.94 7.87
CA VAL A 73 1.54 1.98 7.99
C VAL A 73 1.10 3.29 7.35
N GLU A 74 0.51 3.26 6.15
CA GLU A 74 -0.03 4.47 5.51
C GLU A 74 -1.20 5.05 6.28
N SER A 75 -2.05 4.20 6.87
CA SER A 75 -3.12 4.65 7.76
C SER A 75 -2.56 5.40 8.98
N LEU A 76 -1.55 4.86 9.65
CA LEU A 76 -0.87 5.52 10.78
C LEU A 76 -0.20 6.84 10.37
N LYS A 77 0.46 6.89 9.20
CA LYS A 77 1.05 8.11 8.64
C LYS A 77 0.00 9.18 8.30
N SER A 78 -1.20 8.78 7.90
CA SER A 78 -2.32 9.69 7.63
C SER A 78 -2.92 10.31 8.90
N GLY A 79 -2.44 9.90 10.08
CA GLY A 79 -2.93 10.39 11.38
C GLY A 79 -3.97 9.48 12.02
N LEU A 80 -4.12 8.23 11.57
CA LEU A 80 -4.96 7.26 12.26
C LEU A 80 -4.38 7.01 13.66
N HIS A 81 -5.20 7.22 14.68
CA HIS A 81 -4.81 6.96 16.05
C HIS A 81 -4.70 5.44 16.30
N PRO A 82 -3.66 4.94 17.00
CA PRO A 82 -3.47 3.51 17.25
C PRO A 82 -4.66 2.79 17.87
N SER A 83 -5.45 3.49 18.70
CA SER A 83 -6.69 2.95 19.27
C SER A 83 -7.81 2.64 18.27
N ARG A 84 -7.67 3.08 17.02
CA ARG A 84 -8.59 2.77 15.93
C ARG A 84 -8.16 1.57 15.10
N LEU A 85 -6.97 1.01 15.36
CA LEU A 85 -6.55 -0.23 14.73
C LEU A 85 -7.39 -1.39 15.25
N THR A 86 -7.72 -2.29 14.34
CA THR A 86 -8.22 -3.61 14.70
C THR A 86 -7.09 -4.46 15.29
N TYR A 87 -7.47 -5.55 15.98
CA TYR A 87 -6.51 -6.48 16.57
C TYR A 87 -5.53 -7.03 15.53
N ASP A 88 -6.03 -7.46 14.38
CA ASP A 88 -5.20 -8.04 13.31
C ASP A 88 -4.21 -7.01 12.74
N GLU A 89 -4.65 -5.77 12.53
CA GLU A 89 -3.78 -4.69 12.04
C GLU A 89 -2.67 -4.36 13.04
N ALA A 90 -3.00 -4.32 14.33
CA ALA A 90 -2.00 -4.10 15.39
C ALA A 90 -1.00 -5.25 15.48
N MET A 91 -1.45 -6.50 15.31
CA MET A 91 -0.57 -7.67 15.27
C MET A 91 0.36 -7.65 14.06
N ILE A 92 -0.13 -7.23 12.89
CA ILE A 92 0.69 -7.09 11.67
C ILE A 92 1.78 -6.03 11.89
N VAL A 93 1.43 -4.87 12.45
CA VAL A 93 2.41 -3.81 12.72
C VAL A 93 3.40 -4.21 13.80
N LYS A 94 2.94 -4.89 14.86
CA LYS A 94 3.81 -5.47 15.91
C LYS A 94 4.75 -6.53 15.34
N ALA A 95 4.30 -7.39 14.43
CA ALA A 95 5.15 -8.36 13.74
C ALA A 95 6.20 -7.69 12.84
N GLY A 96 5.87 -6.56 12.21
CA GLY A 96 6.77 -5.82 11.33
C GLY A 96 7.77 -4.90 12.03
N TYR A 97 7.38 -4.28 13.14
CA TYR A 97 8.15 -3.21 13.82
C TYR A 97 8.46 -3.48 15.30
N GLY A 98 7.97 -4.58 15.87
CA GLY A 98 8.15 -4.96 17.27
C GLY A 98 7.10 -4.37 18.21
N ASP A 99 7.22 -4.69 19.51
CA ASP A 99 6.24 -4.31 20.54
C ASP A 99 6.11 -2.79 20.74
N GLN A 100 7.18 -2.03 20.49
CA GLN A 100 7.23 -0.58 20.63
C GLN A 100 6.98 0.15 19.30
N TRP A 101 6.26 -0.47 18.36
CA TRP A 101 6.00 0.09 17.05
C TRP A 101 5.43 1.52 17.11
N TYR A 102 4.55 1.80 18.08
CA TYR A 102 3.84 3.07 18.23
C TYR A 102 4.75 4.28 18.46
N GLU A 103 5.94 4.08 19.02
CA GLU A 103 6.92 5.15 19.27
C GLU A 103 7.41 5.78 17.96
N LYS A 104 7.46 4.98 16.89
CA LYS A 104 7.87 5.43 15.54
C LYS A 104 6.93 6.49 14.97
N TRP A 105 5.68 6.52 15.41
CA TRP A 105 4.68 7.50 15.00
C TRP A 105 4.38 8.54 16.08
N GLY A 106 5.20 8.61 17.14
CA GLY A 106 5.09 9.61 18.19
C GLY A 106 3.98 9.35 19.20
N TYR A 107 3.41 8.15 19.23
CA TYR A 107 2.43 7.74 20.22
C TYR A 107 3.11 7.13 21.44
N THR A 108 2.37 7.07 22.54
CA THR A 108 2.80 6.44 23.78
C THR A 108 2.03 5.15 24.03
N VAL A 109 2.53 4.33 24.96
CA VAL A 109 1.83 3.09 25.39
C VAL A 109 0.41 3.35 25.90
N GLN A 110 0.13 4.57 26.39
CA GLN A 110 -1.19 4.97 26.91
C GLN A 110 -2.20 5.19 25.79
N ASP A 111 -1.72 5.47 24.58
CA ASP A 111 -2.55 5.67 23.38
C ASP A 111 -2.95 4.33 22.73
N ILE A 112 -2.34 3.24 23.17
CA ILE A 112 -2.60 1.88 22.70
C ILE A 112 -3.64 1.23 23.64
N PRO A 113 -4.76 0.74 23.12
CA PRO A 113 -5.69 -0.09 23.88
C PRO A 113 -4.95 -1.27 24.51
N SER A 114 -5.23 -1.56 25.78
CA SER A 114 -4.59 -2.66 26.52
C SER A 114 -4.76 -4.03 25.87
N GLU A 115 -5.81 -4.21 25.05
CA GLU A 115 -6.08 -5.42 24.28
C GLU A 115 -5.05 -5.66 23.16
N LEU A 116 -4.39 -4.59 22.70
CA LEU A 116 -3.38 -4.64 21.64
C LEU A 116 -1.94 -4.74 22.17
N LEU A 117 -1.77 -4.70 23.50
CA LEU A 117 -0.48 -4.80 24.20
C LEU A 117 -0.14 -6.22 24.68
N GLN A 118 -1.04 -7.19 24.48
CA GLN A 118 -0.79 -8.61 24.77
C GLN A 118 0.16 -9.22 23.74
#